data_AF-A0AAW9R956-F1
#
_entry.id   AF-A0AAW9R956-F1
#
_cell.length_a   1.000
_cell.length_b   1.000
_cell.length_c   1.000
_cell.angle_alpha   90.00
_cell.angle_beta   90.00
_cell.angle_gamma   90.00
#
_symmetry.space_group_name_H-M   'P 1'
#
loop_
_entity.id
_entity.type
_entity.pdbx_description
1 polymer ?
#
loop_
_entity_poly.entity_id
_entity_poly.type
_entity_poly.pdbx_seq_one_letter_code
_entity_poly.pdbx_strand_id
1 'polypeptide(L)'
;MRFPKVRIIHAAFFSLSLLSLPLAASEVISQETLDQTLLDARNAIEREEFKAAFALYDQAARWGHKGAQYVLGELYNEGKGVARDPVRGYAWLTVAAEAPDRDFRRALKRAGQALSDAEKAQAERLAREYAGIYGMEAAGVYCKKESRVGSNIKRAHCYHRNTTGNGDLIVPDADTGAQPAS
;
A
#
# COMPACT_ATOMS: atom_id res chain seq x y z
N MET A 1 -5.34 -44.37 -63.42
CA MET A 1 -5.82 -44.40 -62.02
C MET A 1 -5.87 -42.97 -61.48
N ARG A 2 -7.04 -42.55 -60.96
CA ARG A 2 -7.28 -41.51 -59.94
C ARG A 2 -6.53 -40.17 -60.05
N PHE A 3 -7.20 -39.14 -60.58
CA PHE A 3 -6.88 -37.74 -60.24
C PHE A 3 -7.36 -37.42 -58.82
N PRO A 4 -6.72 -36.49 -58.08
CA PRO A 4 -7.49 -35.29 -57.77
C PRO A 4 -6.70 -33.96 -57.68
N LYS A 5 -7.35 -32.94 -58.24
CA LYS A 5 -7.69 -31.63 -57.64
C LYS A 5 -6.59 -30.55 -57.48
N VAL A 6 -6.61 -29.66 -58.46
CA VAL A 6 -6.33 -28.22 -58.44
C VAL A 6 -6.91 -27.52 -57.19
N ARG A 7 -6.17 -26.57 -56.61
CA ARG A 7 -6.66 -25.22 -56.23
C ARG A 7 -5.52 -24.33 -55.73
N ILE A 8 -4.99 -23.54 -56.65
CA ILE A 8 -4.10 -22.41 -56.39
C ILE A 8 -4.92 -21.30 -55.73
N ILE A 9 -4.32 -20.76 -54.69
CA ILE A 9 -4.79 -19.78 -53.71
C ILE A 9 -5.09 -18.44 -54.37
N HIS A 10 -6.32 -17.94 -54.31
CA HIS A 10 -6.61 -16.50 -54.35
C HIS A 10 -7.97 -16.21 -53.69
N ALA A 11 -7.96 -15.29 -52.72
CA ALA A 11 -8.94 -14.21 -52.50
C ALA A 11 -9.43 -14.04 -51.04
N ALA A 12 -9.44 -12.76 -50.68
CA ALA A 12 -10.37 -12.07 -49.79
C ALA A 12 -10.08 -12.06 -48.28
N PHE A 13 -9.54 -10.91 -47.84
CA PHE A 13 -10.09 -10.06 -46.79
C PHE A 13 -11.39 -10.59 -46.15
N PHE A 14 -11.31 -10.99 -44.88
CA PHE A 14 -12.43 -10.86 -43.96
C PHE A 14 -11.95 -10.12 -42.72
N SER A 15 -12.53 -8.93 -42.56
CA SER A 15 -12.47 -8.05 -41.41
C SER A 15 -12.63 -8.80 -40.09
N LEU A 16 -11.58 -8.84 -39.26
CA LEU A 16 -11.76 -9.09 -37.83
C LEU A 16 -12.10 -7.77 -37.15
N SER A 17 -13.37 -7.39 -37.31
CA SER A 17 -14.02 -6.32 -36.57
C SER A 17 -14.46 -6.86 -35.21
N LEU A 18 -14.13 -6.11 -34.16
CA LEU A 18 -14.60 -6.21 -32.77
C LEU A 18 -14.66 -7.62 -32.13
N LEU A 19 -13.71 -7.86 -31.25
CA LEU A 19 -14.10 -7.90 -29.85
C LEU A 19 -13.31 -6.84 -29.10
N SER A 20 -13.84 -5.62 -29.14
CA SER A 20 -13.63 -4.65 -28.08
C SER A 20 -14.25 -5.26 -26.82
N LEU A 21 -13.56 -6.23 -26.17
CA LEU A 21 -13.84 -6.43 -24.76
C LEU A 21 -13.43 -5.11 -24.11
N PRO A 22 -14.35 -4.38 -23.47
CA PRO A 22 -13.88 -3.51 -22.42
C PRO A 22 -13.22 -4.47 -21.43
N LEU A 23 -11.88 -4.48 -21.40
CA LEU A 23 -11.16 -4.93 -20.23
C LEU A 23 -11.62 -3.96 -19.15
N ALA A 24 -12.74 -4.27 -18.50
CA ALA A 24 -12.99 -3.84 -17.15
C ALA A 24 -11.83 -4.48 -16.38
N ALA A 25 -10.73 -3.73 -16.31
CA ALA A 25 -9.54 -4.12 -15.62
C ALA A 25 -9.97 -4.35 -14.18
N SER A 26 -10.10 -5.61 -13.79
CA SER A 26 -9.85 -5.97 -12.40
C SER A 26 -8.38 -5.63 -12.21
N GLU A 27 -8.09 -4.39 -11.81
CA GLU A 27 -6.74 -3.91 -11.58
C GLU A 27 -6.15 -4.71 -10.43
N VAL A 28 -5.52 -5.83 -10.76
CA VAL A 28 -4.47 -6.41 -9.93
C VAL A 28 -3.38 -5.35 -9.93
N ILE A 29 -3.28 -4.59 -8.84
CA ILE A 29 -2.19 -3.63 -8.64
C ILE A 29 -0.91 -4.45 -8.71
N SER A 30 -0.13 -4.26 -9.77
CA SER A 30 1.17 -4.90 -9.87
C SER A 30 2.12 -4.23 -8.89
N GLN A 31 3.05 -5.01 -8.32
CA GLN A 31 4.13 -4.47 -7.48
C GLN A 31 4.85 -3.30 -8.19
N GLU A 32 5.05 -3.43 -9.51
CA GLU A 32 5.62 -2.37 -10.37
C GLU A 32 4.83 -1.06 -10.33
N THR A 33 3.48 -1.13 -10.32
CA THR A 33 2.63 0.06 -10.27
C THR A 33 2.74 0.76 -8.91
N LEU A 34 2.81 -0.02 -7.82
CA LEU A 34 3.03 0.53 -6.47
C LEU A 34 4.41 1.19 -6.37
N ASP A 35 5.46 0.51 -6.82
CA ASP A 35 6.84 1.02 -6.78
C ASP A 35 6.99 2.34 -7.53
N GLN A 36 6.43 2.40 -8.74
CA GLN A 36 6.44 3.62 -9.55
C GLN A 36 5.67 4.76 -8.87
N THR A 37 4.50 4.48 -8.32
CA THR A 37 3.69 5.47 -7.59
C THR A 37 4.46 6.05 -6.40
N LEU A 38 5.16 5.21 -5.64
CA LEU A 38 5.96 5.64 -4.49
C LEU A 38 7.20 6.44 -4.91
N LEU A 39 7.83 6.07 -6.03
CA LEU A 39 8.94 6.83 -6.60
C LEU A 39 8.48 8.23 -7.02
N ASP A 40 7.37 8.32 -7.75
CA ASP A 40 6.80 9.60 -8.18
C ASP A 40 6.36 10.46 -6.99
N ALA A 41 5.79 9.84 -5.94
CA ALA A 41 5.41 10.52 -4.71
C ALA A 41 6.64 11.14 -4.00
N ARG A 42 7.76 10.41 -3.92
CA ARG A 42 9.02 10.93 -3.36
C ARG A 42 9.58 12.06 -4.20
N ASN A 43 9.64 11.90 -5.52
CA ASN A 43 10.10 12.94 -6.44
C ASN A 43 9.27 14.22 -6.32
N ALA A 44 7.95 14.10 -6.14
CA ALA A 44 7.06 15.24 -5.91
C ALA A 44 7.35 15.95 -4.58
N ILE A 45 7.73 15.22 -3.51
CA ILE A 45 8.19 15.85 -2.25
C ILE A 45 9.48 16.63 -2.47
N GLU A 46 10.45 16.07 -3.19
CA GLU A 46 11.74 16.72 -3.47
C GLU A 46 11.57 18.01 -4.29
N ARG A 47 10.56 18.05 -5.15
CA ARG A 47 10.19 19.22 -5.95
C ARG A 47 9.26 20.20 -5.21
N GLU A 48 8.94 19.93 -3.95
CA GLU A 48 7.97 20.68 -3.15
C GLU A 48 6.54 20.73 -3.75
N GLU A 49 6.22 19.76 -4.61
CA GLU A 49 4.91 19.60 -5.27
C GLU A 49 3.95 18.84 -4.35
N PHE A 50 3.74 19.37 -3.14
CA PHE A 50 3.06 18.64 -2.05
C PHE A 50 1.64 18.17 -2.39
N LYS A 51 0.91 18.87 -3.27
CA LYS A 51 -0.42 18.43 -3.73
C LYS A 51 -0.34 17.13 -4.54
N ALA A 52 0.65 17.02 -5.43
CA ALA A 52 0.85 15.82 -6.22
C ALA A 52 1.35 14.67 -5.34
N ALA A 53 2.31 14.94 -4.46
CA ALA A 53 2.79 13.96 -3.49
C ALA A 53 1.65 13.43 -2.60
N PHE A 54 0.78 14.31 -2.09
CA PHE A 54 -0.36 13.92 -1.29
C PHE A 54 -1.29 12.97 -2.03
N ALA A 55 -1.62 13.26 -3.30
CA ALA A 55 -2.49 12.39 -4.09
C ALA A 55 -1.89 10.99 -4.31
N LEU A 56 -0.58 10.92 -4.60
CA LEU A 56 0.13 9.65 -4.83
C LEU A 56 0.27 8.83 -3.53
N TYR A 57 0.57 9.49 -2.40
CA TYR A 57 0.60 8.82 -1.10
C TYR A 57 -0.79 8.39 -0.63
N ASP A 58 -1.85 9.16 -0.89
CA ASP A 58 -3.24 8.75 -0.63
C ASP A 58 -3.60 7.47 -1.41
N GLN A 59 -3.23 7.42 -2.69
CA GLN A 59 -3.43 6.22 -3.51
C GLN A 59 -2.67 5.01 -2.96
N ALA A 60 -1.36 5.12 -2.72
CA ALA A 60 -0.55 4.02 -2.19
C ALA A 60 -0.98 3.58 -0.78
N ALA A 61 -1.42 4.52 0.07
CA ALA A 61 -1.93 4.23 1.40
C ALA A 61 -3.22 3.39 1.37
N ARG A 62 -4.10 3.67 0.40
CA ARG A 62 -5.34 2.90 0.16
C ARG A 62 -5.08 1.52 -0.42
N TRP A 63 -3.93 1.32 -1.07
CA TRP A 63 -3.45 -0.01 -1.46
C TRP A 63 -2.83 -0.80 -0.29
N GLY A 64 -2.81 -0.23 0.92
CA GLY A 64 -2.34 -0.90 2.14
C GLY A 64 -0.85 -0.73 2.43
N HIS A 65 -0.12 0.06 1.63
CA HIS A 65 1.32 0.26 1.82
C HIS A 65 1.61 1.08 3.08
N LYS A 66 2.31 0.47 4.05
CA LYS A 66 2.49 1.03 5.40
C LYS A 66 3.36 2.28 5.45
N GLY A 67 4.41 2.33 4.64
CA GLY A 67 5.22 3.54 4.49
C GLY A 67 4.43 4.72 3.92
N ALA A 68 3.47 4.46 3.02
CA ALA A 68 2.62 5.50 2.43
C ALA A 68 1.60 6.03 3.43
N GLN A 69 1.00 5.13 4.22
CA GLN A 69 0.12 5.50 5.33
C GLN A 69 0.84 6.38 6.36
N TYR A 70 2.10 6.07 6.65
CA TYR A 70 2.96 6.91 7.51
C TYR A 70 3.15 8.32 6.93
N VAL A 71 3.60 8.43 5.67
CA VAL A 71 3.85 9.73 5.04
C VAL A 71 2.56 10.54 4.91
N LEU A 72 1.45 9.91 4.50
CA LEU A 72 0.15 10.55 4.40
C LEU A 72 -0.30 11.14 5.74
N GLY A 73 -0.06 10.43 6.83
CA GLY A 73 -0.33 10.92 8.18
C GLY A 73 0.47 12.19 8.53
N GLU A 74 1.76 12.22 8.17
CA GLU A 74 2.60 13.42 8.34
C GLU A 74 2.13 14.59 7.47
N LEU A 75 1.75 14.34 6.21
CA LEU A 75 1.24 15.38 5.31
C LEU A 75 -0.03 16.04 5.85
N TYR A 76 -0.95 15.26 6.43
CA TYR A 76 -2.12 15.79 7.13
C TYR A 76 -1.76 16.60 8.38
N ASN A 77 -0.81 16.12 9.19
CA ASN A 77 -0.37 16.81 10.42
C ASN A 77 0.29 18.16 10.13
N GLU A 78 1.03 18.24 9.02
CA GLU A 78 1.75 19.43 8.57
C GLU A 78 0.91 20.35 7.68
N GLY A 79 -0.17 19.84 7.07
CA GLY A 79 -0.95 20.58 6.07
C GLY A 79 -0.22 20.75 4.75
N LYS A 80 0.59 19.77 4.35
CA LYS A 80 1.33 19.78 3.08
C LYS A 80 0.50 19.13 1.99
N GLY A 81 0.15 19.93 0.97
CA GLY A 81 -0.67 19.47 -0.16
C GLY A 81 -2.16 19.35 0.14
N VAL A 82 -2.55 19.46 1.42
CA VAL A 82 -3.92 19.39 1.91
C VAL A 82 -4.09 20.35 3.10
N ALA A 83 -5.31 20.71 3.47
CA ALA A 83 -5.56 21.44 4.71
C ALA A 83 -5.07 20.62 5.92
N ARG A 84 -4.44 21.28 6.89
CA ARG A 84 -3.95 20.64 8.11
C ARG A 84 -5.11 19.99 8.88
N ASP A 85 -5.00 18.68 9.12
CA ASP A 85 -5.99 17.88 9.84
C ASP A 85 -5.26 16.84 10.72
N PRO A 86 -4.91 17.21 11.96
CA PRO A 86 -4.19 16.32 12.88
C PRO A 86 -5.00 15.08 13.29
N VAL A 87 -6.34 15.13 13.22
CA VAL A 87 -7.21 13.98 13.53
C VAL A 87 -7.06 12.90 12.46
N ARG A 88 -7.12 13.28 11.18
CA ARG A 88 -6.83 12.36 10.07
C ARG A 88 -5.38 11.91 10.06
N GLY A 89 -4.45 12.81 10.36
CA GLY A 89 -3.04 12.50 10.45
C GLY A 89 -2.74 11.42 11.49
N TYR A 90 -3.28 11.56 12.70
CA TYR A 90 -3.19 10.54 13.75
C TYR A 90 -3.86 9.22 13.34
N ALA A 91 -5.01 9.27 12.66
CA ALA A 91 -5.70 8.08 12.20
C ALA A 91 -4.85 7.25 11.23
N TRP A 92 -4.26 7.89 10.20
CA TRP A 92 -3.36 7.21 9.25
C TRP A 92 -2.09 6.68 9.92
N LEU A 93 -1.48 7.45 10.83
CA LEU A 93 -0.32 6.98 11.62
C LEU A 93 -0.67 5.77 12.50
N THR A 94 -1.91 5.68 12.99
CA THR A 94 -2.37 4.53 13.77
C THR A 94 -2.40 3.27 12.89
N VAL A 95 -2.91 3.37 11.67
CA VAL A 95 -2.95 2.24 10.72
C VAL A 95 -1.53 1.86 10.26
N ALA A 96 -0.64 2.83 10.06
CA ALA A 96 0.76 2.56 9.75
C ALA A 96 1.45 1.79 10.89
N ALA A 97 1.20 2.18 12.14
CA ALA A 97 1.81 1.59 13.34
C ALA A 97 1.32 0.17 13.71
N GLU A 98 0.40 -0.41 12.94
CA GLU A 98 0.13 -1.86 12.97
C GLU A 98 1.39 -2.66 12.60
N ALA A 99 2.19 -2.10 11.69
CA ALA A 99 3.48 -2.68 11.34
C ALA A 99 4.48 -2.49 12.50
N PRO A 100 5.37 -3.46 12.76
CA PRO A 100 6.30 -3.43 13.89
C PRO A 100 7.50 -2.47 13.70
N ASP A 101 7.28 -1.34 13.03
CA ASP A 101 8.28 -0.30 12.77
C ASP A 101 8.42 0.65 13.98
N ARG A 102 9.64 1.13 14.26
CA ARG A 102 9.87 2.06 15.37
C ARG A 102 9.54 3.51 15.02
N ASP A 103 9.73 3.90 13.77
CA ASP A 103 9.51 5.25 13.28
C ASP A 103 8.01 5.52 13.22
N PHE A 104 7.22 4.56 12.75
CA PHE A 104 5.75 4.66 12.76
C PHE A 104 5.21 4.86 14.17
N ARG A 105 5.68 4.04 15.14
CA ARG A 105 5.28 4.18 16.55
C ARG A 105 5.72 5.50 17.18
N ARG A 106 6.90 6.00 16.81
CA ARG A 106 7.40 7.30 17.29
C ARG A 106 6.57 8.46 16.76
N ALA A 107 6.22 8.44 15.47
CA ALA A 107 5.37 9.47 14.88
C ALA A 107 3.96 9.42 15.45
N LEU A 108 3.36 8.23 15.61
CA LEU A 108 2.05 8.09 16.26
C LEU A 108 2.07 8.68 17.68
N LYS A 109 3.10 8.37 18.47
CA LYS A 109 3.25 8.93 19.82
C LYS A 109 3.34 10.46 19.80
N ARG A 110 4.16 11.03 18.91
CA ARG A 110 4.31 12.48 18.75
C ARG A 110 3.00 13.13 18.33
N ALA A 111 2.31 12.58 17.33
CA ALA A 111 1.03 13.09 16.87
C ALA A 111 0.02 13.09 18.03
N GLY A 112 -0.09 11.98 18.77
CA GLY A 112 -1.02 11.87 19.90
C GLY A 112 -0.77 12.85 21.04
N GLN A 113 0.48 13.29 21.24
CA GLN A 113 0.82 14.32 22.24
C GLN A 113 0.32 15.73 21.84
N ALA A 114 0.04 15.95 20.55
CA ALA A 114 -0.44 17.23 20.04
C ALA A 114 -1.97 17.33 19.98
N LEU A 115 -2.70 16.23 20.18
CA LEU A 115 -4.17 16.19 20.15
C LEU A 115 -4.73 16.35 21.56
N SER A 116 -5.88 17.02 21.67
CA SER A 116 -6.74 16.92 22.86
C SER A 116 -7.35 15.53 22.99
N ASP A 117 -7.86 15.18 24.19
CA ASP A 117 -8.53 13.90 24.42
C ASP A 117 -9.73 13.67 23.48
N ALA A 118 -10.49 14.74 23.18
CA ALA A 118 -11.63 14.68 22.29
C ALA A 118 -11.21 14.41 20.83
N GLU A 119 -10.19 15.11 20.34
CA GLU A 119 -9.61 14.90 19.01
C GLU A 119 -9.00 13.51 18.89
N LYS A 120 -8.30 13.05 19.92
CA LYS A 120 -7.71 11.71 19.94
C LYS A 120 -8.78 10.62 19.89
N ALA A 121 -9.86 10.77 20.68
CA ALA A 121 -10.98 9.83 20.63
C ALA A 121 -11.65 9.82 19.24
N GLN A 122 -11.72 10.96 18.56
CA GLN A 122 -12.18 11.05 17.18
C GLN A 122 -11.23 10.35 16.21
N ALA A 123 -9.93 10.60 16.33
CA ALA A 123 -8.91 10.00 15.50
C ALA A 123 -8.88 8.47 15.64
N GLU A 124 -9.06 7.95 16.85
CA GLU A 124 -9.14 6.50 17.11
C GLU A 124 -10.39 5.85 16.50
N ARG A 125 -11.52 6.56 16.41
CA ARG A 125 -12.71 6.06 15.69
C ARG A 125 -12.40 5.92 14.20
N LEU A 126 -11.79 6.96 13.62
CA LEU A 126 -11.42 6.98 12.21
C LEU A 126 -10.32 5.96 11.90
N ALA A 127 -9.35 5.78 12.79
CA ALA A 127 -8.31 4.77 12.66
C ALA A 127 -8.89 3.36 12.57
N ARG A 128 -9.93 3.04 13.36
CA ARG A 128 -10.61 1.74 13.29
C ARG A 128 -11.30 1.52 11.94
N GLU A 129 -11.92 2.57 11.40
CA GLU A 129 -12.52 2.53 10.07
C GLU A 129 -11.45 2.29 9.00
N TYR A 130 -10.36 3.06 9.01
CA TYR A 130 -9.27 2.91 8.05
C TYR A 130 -8.57 1.55 8.18
N ALA A 131 -8.33 1.06 9.40
CA ALA A 131 -7.73 -0.26 9.62
C ALA A 131 -8.59 -1.39 9.05
N GLY A 132 -9.93 -1.27 9.12
CA GLY A 132 -10.84 -2.27 8.56
C GLY A 132 -10.78 -2.39 7.03
N ILE A 133 -10.29 -1.36 6.33
CA ILE A 133 -10.28 -1.31 4.86
C ILE A 133 -8.85 -1.37 4.31
N TYR A 134 -7.92 -0.65 4.94
CA TYR A 134 -6.55 -0.42 4.49
C TYR A 134 -5.49 -0.97 5.49
N GLY A 135 -5.93 -1.61 6.58
CA GLY A 135 -5.04 -2.18 7.60
C GLY A 135 -4.35 -3.48 7.17
N MET A 136 -3.43 -3.95 8.01
CA MET A 136 -2.71 -5.20 7.78
C MET A 136 -3.66 -6.38 7.72
N GLU A 137 -4.61 -6.45 8.64
CA GLU A 137 -5.58 -7.54 8.67
C GLU A 137 -6.48 -7.54 7.44
N ALA A 138 -6.91 -6.37 6.97
CA ALA A 138 -7.65 -6.23 5.71
C ALA A 138 -6.83 -6.71 4.50
N ALA A 139 -5.52 -6.49 4.51
CA ALA A 139 -4.57 -7.02 3.52
C ALA A 139 -4.20 -8.50 3.74
N GLY A 140 -4.80 -9.18 4.72
CA GLY A 140 -4.48 -10.56 5.06
C GLY A 140 -3.09 -10.74 5.67
N VAL A 141 -2.50 -9.70 6.24
CA VAL A 141 -1.19 -9.70 6.87
C VAL A 141 -1.33 -9.64 8.40
N TYR A 142 -0.49 -10.40 9.10
CA TYR A 142 -0.39 -10.34 10.55
C TYR A 142 1.06 -10.53 11.00
N CYS A 143 1.42 -10.06 12.19
CA CYS A 143 2.79 -10.19 12.72
C CYS A 143 2.83 -10.92 14.06
N LYS A 144 3.85 -11.76 14.26
CA LYS A 144 4.17 -12.45 15.51
C LYS A 144 5.53 -12.00 16.02
N LYS A 145 5.70 -11.96 17.35
CA LYS A 145 7.00 -11.74 17.98
C LYS A 145 7.64 -13.08 18.30
N GLU A 146 8.79 -13.34 17.69
CA GLU A 146 9.50 -14.61 17.83
C GLU A 146 10.95 -14.36 18.24
N SER A 147 11.51 -15.30 18.99
CA SER A 147 12.93 -15.29 19.35
C SER A 147 13.71 -16.13 18.35
N ARG A 148 14.85 -15.63 17.86
CA ARG A 148 15.80 -16.48 17.15
C ARG A 148 16.35 -17.52 18.12
N VAL A 149 16.53 -18.77 17.66
CA VAL A 149 17.14 -19.85 18.45
C VAL A 149 18.47 -19.36 19.05
N GLY A 150 18.61 -19.46 20.38
CA GLY A 150 19.79 -19.00 21.12
C GLY A 150 19.85 -17.49 21.42
N SER A 151 18.78 -16.72 21.15
CA SER A 151 18.70 -15.30 21.47
C SER A 151 17.47 -14.97 22.34
N ASN A 152 17.67 -14.06 23.30
CA ASN A 152 16.56 -13.46 24.06
C ASN A 152 15.94 -12.24 23.34
N ILE A 153 16.46 -11.88 22.17
CA ILE A 153 15.94 -10.76 21.38
C ILE A 153 14.72 -11.24 20.59
N LYS A 154 13.56 -10.68 20.92
CA LYS A 154 12.34 -10.89 20.15
C LYS A 154 12.32 -9.99 18.93
N ARG A 155 12.18 -10.57 17.74
CA ARG A 155 11.94 -9.85 16.48
C ARG A 155 10.49 -10.06 16.06
N ALA A 156 9.91 -9.06 15.41
CA ALA A 156 8.61 -9.23 14.81
C ALA A 156 8.78 -9.80 13.41
N HIS A 157 8.05 -10.85 13.09
CA HIS A 157 7.97 -11.46 11.78
C HIS A 157 6.52 -11.34 11.30
N CYS A 158 6.33 -10.89 10.06
CA CYS A 158 5.01 -10.70 9.46
C CYS A 158 4.76 -11.74 8.39
N TYR A 159 3.50 -12.15 8.26
CA TYR A 159 3.06 -13.25 7.42
C TYR A 159 1.77 -12.90 6.71
N HIS A 160 1.61 -13.40 5.48
CA HIS A 160 0.31 -13.49 4.85
C HIS A 160 -0.45 -14.69 5.42
N ARG A 161 -1.70 -14.46 5.83
CA ARG A 161 -2.63 -15.48 6.30
C ARG A 161 -2.95 -16.42 5.13
N ASN A 162 -2.47 -17.66 5.19
CA ASN A 162 -2.78 -18.64 4.17
C ASN A 162 -4.14 -19.31 4.47
N THR A 163 -5.12 -19.11 3.59
CA THR A 163 -6.46 -19.72 3.73
C THR A 163 -6.52 -21.17 3.24
N THR A 164 -5.46 -21.68 2.60
CA THR A 164 -5.42 -23.01 1.97
C THR A 164 -4.73 -24.10 2.81
N GLY A 165 -4.23 -23.77 4.00
CA GLY A 165 -3.65 -24.74 4.96
C GLY A 165 -2.19 -25.13 4.71
N ASN A 166 -1.59 -24.76 3.57
CA ASN A 166 -0.18 -25.02 3.24
C ASN A 166 0.76 -23.96 3.84
N GLY A 167 0.78 -23.80 5.17
CA GLY A 167 1.72 -22.93 5.90
C GLY A 167 1.63 -21.44 5.58
N ASP A 168 2.04 -20.59 6.53
CA ASP A 168 2.03 -19.14 6.31
C ASP A 168 3.22 -18.69 5.47
N LEU A 169 2.99 -17.78 4.52
CA LEU A 169 4.05 -17.17 3.72
C LEU A 169 4.62 -15.97 4.48
N ILE A 170 5.93 -16.00 4.72
CA ILE A 170 6.65 -14.85 5.29
C ILE A 170 6.48 -13.68 4.33
N VAL A 171 6.04 -12.53 4.83
CA VAL A 171 6.15 -11.27 4.09
C VAL A 171 7.66 -11.01 4.04
N PRO A 172 8.32 -11.07 2.86
CA PRO A 172 9.71 -10.61 2.78
C PRO A 172 9.73 -9.21 3.35
N ASP A 173 10.77 -8.83 4.11
CA ASP A 173 10.86 -7.53 4.81
C ASP A 173 10.72 -6.36 3.79
N ALA A 174 9.49 -6.11 3.35
CA ALA A 174 9.08 -5.09 2.42
C ALA A 174 8.74 -3.92 3.31
N ASP A 175 9.46 -2.83 3.08
CA ASP A 175 9.09 -1.51 3.55
C ASP A 175 9.31 -1.23 5.05
N THR A 176 10.47 -1.59 5.60
CA THR A 176 11.14 -0.60 6.45
C THR A 176 11.55 0.55 5.54
N GLY A 177 10.63 1.49 5.30
CA GLY A 177 10.86 2.76 4.60
C GLY A 177 11.82 3.69 5.35
N ALA A 178 12.95 3.15 5.81
CA ALA A 178 14.05 3.83 6.44
C ALA A 178 15.34 3.44 5.69
N GLN A 179 15.55 4.06 4.53
CA GLN A 179 16.91 4.52 4.22
C GLN A 179 16.99 5.99 4.64
N PRO A 180 17.69 6.31 5.74
CA PRO A 180 18.03 7.68 6.05
C PRO A 180 19.04 8.22 5.04
N ALA A 181 18.95 9.53 4.83
CA ALA A 181 19.82 10.37 4.01
C ALA A 181 21.29 9.93 3.91
N SER A 182 21.84 10.08 2.70
CA SER A 182 23.26 10.33 2.46
C SER A 182 23.40 11.60 1.63
#